data_AF-A0AAW7AV72-F1
#
_entry.id   AF-A0AAW7AV72-F1
#
_cell.length_a   1.000
_cell.length_b   1.000
_cell.length_c   1.000
_cell.angle_alpha   90.00
_cell.angle_beta   90.00
_cell.angle_gamma   90.00
#
_symmetry.space_group_name_H-M   'P 1'
#
loop_
_entity.id
_entity.type
_entity.pdbx_description
1 polymer ?
#
loop_
_entity_poly.entity_id
_entity_poly.type
_entity_poly.pdbx_seq_one_letter_code
_entity_poly.pdbx_strand_id
1 'polypeptide(L)'
;MTHTAFALFCLTCAVGLPGAARADAIPGASTAPVHEAVPMAVTSDTLDYCRTLARKVHRTLRQTAAASAPIINQAMYLEHEGEALCAHGHLRSGIAQERRALVVLTRS
;
A
#
# COMPACT_ATOMS: atom_id res chain seq x y z
N MET A 1 -6.76 -32.35 -21.47
CA MET A 1 -5.88 -32.43 -20.29
C MET A 1 -4.45 -32.48 -20.78
N THR A 2 -3.78 -31.33 -20.80
CA THR A 2 -2.39 -31.18 -21.29
C THR A 2 -1.61 -30.37 -20.27
N HIS A 3 -0.96 -31.07 -19.35
CA HIS A 3 0.08 -30.53 -18.48
C HIS A 3 1.41 -30.94 -19.07
N THR A 4 2.26 -30.00 -19.45
CA THR A 4 3.73 -30.11 -19.36
C THR A 4 4.37 -28.86 -19.95
N ALA A 5 5.48 -28.46 -19.34
CA ALA A 5 6.46 -27.48 -19.82
C ALA A 5 6.11 -26.01 -19.62
N PHE A 6 6.52 -25.46 -18.47
CA PHE A 6 7.29 -24.20 -18.43
C PHE A 6 8.03 -24.07 -17.09
N ALA A 7 8.65 -25.16 -16.64
CA ALA A 7 9.68 -25.12 -15.61
C ALA A 7 11.01 -25.02 -16.34
N LEU A 8 11.49 -23.80 -16.66
CA LEU A 8 12.86 -23.51 -17.13
C LEU A 8 13.05 -21.98 -17.30
N PHE A 9 12.91 -21.20 -16.23
CA PHE A 9 13.35 -19.80 -16.21
C PHE A 9 13.98 -19.42 -14.86
N CYS A 10 14.93 -20.25 -14.40
CA CYS A 10 15.65 -20.07 -13.12
C CYS A 10 17.18 -19.93 -13.31
N LEU A 11 17.70 -19.51 -14.46
CA LEU A 11 19.13 -19.74 -14.74
C LEU A 11 19.95 -18.59 -15.33
N THR A 12 19.60 -17.32 -15.14
CA THR A 12 20.48 -16.23 -15.60
C THR A 12 20.36 -14.94 -14.77
N CYS A 13 20.88 -14.94 -13.54
CA CYS A 13 21.26 -13.69 -12.84
C CYS A 13 22.52 -13.90 -11.97
N ALA A 14 23.44 -14.76 -12.41
CA ALA A 14 24.75 -14.96 -11.79
C ALA A 14 25.84 -14.18 -12.53
N VAL A 15 25.67 -12.87 -12.69
CA VAL A 15 26.76 -11.98 -13.11
C VAL A 15 27.07 -11.05 -11.93
N GLY A 16 27.89 -11.58 -11.02
CA GLY A 16 28.57 -10.80 -10.02
C GLY A 16 29.67 -9.98 -10.69
N LEU A 17 29.53 -8.65 -10.69
CA LEU A 17 30.62 -7.73 -10.98
C LEU A 17 31.48 -7.58 -9.71
N PRO A 18 32.79 -7.91 -9.74
CA PRO A 18 33.70 -7.49 -8.68
C PRO A 18 34.02 -6.01 -8.90
N GLY A 19 33.26 -5.14 -8.23
CA GLY A 19 33.57 -3.71 -8.13
C GLY A 19 34.88 -3.52 -7.38
N ALA A 20 35.88 -2.98 -8.08
CA ALA A 20 37.22 -2.71 -7.58
C ALA A 20 37.19 -1.91 -6.27
N ALA A 21 37.76 -2.51 -5.22
CA ALA A 21 38.12 -1.79 -4.00
C ALA A 21 39.14 -0.71 -4.35
N ARG A 22 38.75 0.56 -4.22
CA ARG A 22 39.68 1.67 -4.03
C ARG A 22 39.66 2.07 -2.58
N ALA A 23 40.67 1.61 -1.86
CA ALA A 23 41.06 2.16 -0.58
C ALA A 23 41.84 3.46 -0.87
N ASP A 24 41.17 4.59 -0.69
CA ASP A 24 41.82 5.89 -0.53
C ASP A 24 41.34 6.52 0.79
N ALA A 25 42.32 7.02 1.54
CA ALA A 25 42.24 7.50 2.90
C ALA A 25 41.28 8.70 3.09
N ILE A 26 40.74 8.91 4.31
CA ILE A 26 40.90 10.09 5.21
C ILE A 26 40.27 9.74 6.59
N PRO A 27 40.96 9.88 7.74
CA PRO A 27 40.34 9.83 9.06
C PRO A 27 39.61 11.16 9.31
N GLY A 28 38.40 11.28 8.76
CA GLY A 28 37.48 12.37 9.03
C GLY A 28 36.19 11.77 9.54
N ALA A 29 35.98 11.80 10.85
CA ALA A 29 34.71 11.43 11.46
C ALA A 29 33.63 12.42 11.00
N SER A 30 33.10 12.20 9.80
CA SER A 30 31.79 12.71 9.41
C SER A 30 30.80 11.96 10.26
N THR A 31 30.22 12.65 11.24
CA THR A 31 28.96 12.27 11.86
C THR A 31 27.94 12.09 10.75
N ALA A 32 27.80 10.86 10.27
CA ALA A 32 26.71 10.48 9.40
C ALA A 32 25.41 10.94 10.07
N PRO A 33 24.50 11.59 9.35
CA PRO A 33 23.20 11.91 9.91
C PRO A 33 22.60 10.59 10.37
N VAL A 34 22.38 10.47 11.68
CA VAL A 34 21.59 9.39 12.25
C VAL A 34 20.25 9.47 11.54
N HIS A 35 20.03 8.55 10.60
CA HIS A 35 18.77 8.43 9.92
C HIS A 35 17.79 8.01 11.00
N GLU A 36 17.06 8.98 11.55
CA GLU A 36 16.04 8.77 12.56
C GLU A 36 15.13 7.68 12.00
N ALA A 37 15.18 6.51 12.64
CA ALA A 37 14.43 5.36 12.18
C ALA A 37 12.96 5.76 12.22
N VAL A 38 12.38 6.00 11.04
CA VAL A 38 10.96 6.32 10.90
C VAL A 38 10.22 5.21 11.64
N PRO A 39 9.47 5.54 12.71
CA PRO A 39 8.84 4.52 13.54
C PRO A 39 8.02 3.62 12.65
N MET A 40 8.32 2.32 12.71
CA MET A 40 7.66 1.31 11.90
C MET A 40 6.15 1.44 12.15
N ALA A 41 5.41 1.93 11.16
CA ALA A 41 3.98 2.13 11.28
C ALA A 41 3.32 0.75 11.45
N VAL A 42 3.00 0.41 12.70
CA VAL A 42 2.25 -0.79 13.03
C VAL A 42 0.86 -0.62 12.43
N THR A 43 0.65 -1.26 11.30
CA THR A 43 -0.67 -1.33 10.67
C THR A 43 -1.44 -2.42 11.40
N SER A 44 -2.37 -2.01 12.26
CA SER A 44 -3.32 -2.94 12.86
C SER A 44 -4.29 -3.37 11.76
N ASP A 45 -3.87 -4.33 10.94
CA ASP A 45 -4.74 -4.99 9.96
C ASP A 45 -5.75 -5.86 10.72
N THR A 46 -6.78 -5.22 11.27
CA THR A 46 -7.85 -5.87 12.02
C THR A 46 -9.19 -5.65 11.31
N LEU A 47 -10.09 -6.62 11.48
CA LEU A 47 -11.45 -6.50 10.95
C LEU A 47 -12.19 -5.29 11.57
N ASP A 48 -11.93 -5.01 12.85
CA ASP A 48 -12.51 -3.85 13.53
C ASP A 48 -12.02 -2.52 12.93
N TYR A 49 -10.73 -2.43 12.62
CA TYR A 49 -10.19 -1.24 11.97
C TYR A 49 -10.77 -1.06 10.56
N CYS A 50 -10.89 -2.14 9.77
CA CYS A 50 -11.54 -2.05 8.47
C CYS A 50 -12.99 -1.56 8.56
N ARG A 51 -13.79 -2.14 9.48
CA ARG A 51 -15.18 -1.69 9.72
C ARG A 51 -15.26 -0.23 10.16
N THR A 52 -14.31 0.22 10.97
CA THR A 52 -14.22 1.62 11.38
C THR A 52 -13.97 2.54 10.20
N LEU A 53 -13.13 2.10 9.27
CA LEU A 53 -12.81 2.84 8.05
C LEU A 53 -14.00 2.92 7.09
N ALA A 54 -14.69 1.79 6.83
CA ALA A 54 -15.90 1.74 6.02
C ALA A 54 -17.01 2.67 6.56
N ARG A 55 -17.27 2.64 7.88
CA ARG A 55 -18.20 3.58 8.52
C ARG A 55 -17.82 5.05 8.31
N LYS A 56 -16.52 5.36 8.30
CA LYS A 56 -16.02 6.71 8.05
C LYS A 56 -16.26 7.12 6.59
N VAL A 57 -16.01 6.23 5.63
CA VAL A 57 -16.31 6.46 4.21
C VAL A 57 -17.79 6.72 4.02
N HIS A 58 -18.68 5.85 4.53
CA HIS A 58 -20.14 6.02 4.44
C HIS A 58 -20.63 7.35 5.02
N ARG A 59 -20.09 7.73 6.20
CA ARG A 59 -20.41 9.02 6.81
C ARG A 59 -19.96 10.18 5.91
N THR A 60 -18.77 10.07 5.33
CA THR A 60 -18.20 11.12 4.48
C THR A 60 -19.02 11.27 3.21
N LEU A 61 -19.34 10.16 2.52
CA LEU A 61 -20.24 10.13 1.35
C LEU A 61 -21.57 10.86 1.60
N ARG A 62 -22.20 10.64 2.75
CA ARG A 62 -23.45 11.32 3.12
C ARG A 62 -23.29 12.82 3.37
N GLN A 63 -22.10 13.26 3.77
CA GLN A 63 -21.79 14.66 4.06
C GLN A 63 -21.30 15.41 2.82
N THR A 64 -20.78 14.70 1.82
CA THR A 64 -20.26 15.29 0.59
C THR A 64 -21.39 15.62 -0.40
N ALA A 65 -22.18 16.64 -0.10
CA ALA A 65 -23.31 17.09 -0.94
C ALA A 65 -22.88 17.85 -2.21
N ALA A 66 -21.64 18.35 -2.27
CA ALA A 66 -21.15 19.21 -3.35
C ALA A 66 -20.18 18.52 -4.32
N ALA A 67 -19.80 17.26 -4.09
CA ALA A 67 -18.89 16.55 -4.99
C ALA A 67 -19.58 16.16 -6.30
N SER A 68 -18.79 16.11 -7.37
CA SER A 68 -19.28 15.71 -8.68
C SER A 68 -19.62 14.21 -8.72
N ALA A 69 -20.58 13.84 -9.57
CA ALA A 69 -21.03 12.45 -9.71
C ALA A 69 -19.87 11.43 -9.98
N PRO A 70 -18.85 11.74 -10.80
CA PRO A 70 -17.71 10.83 -11.00
C PRO A 70 -16.94 10.52 -9.70
N ILE A 71 -16.78 11.52 -8.83
CA ILE A 71 -16.06 11.38 -7.56
C ILE A 71 -16.86 10.49 -6.61
N ILE A 72 -18.18 10.72 -6.53
CA ILE A 72 -19.08 9.88 -5.73
C ILE A 72 -19.08 8.43 -6.22
N ASN A 73 -19.21 8.21 -7.53
CA ASN A 73 -19.19 6.87 -8.12
C ASN A 73 -17.87 6.15 -7.83
N GLN A 74 -16.73 6.84 -7.97
CA GLN A 74 -15.43 6.26 -7.68
C GLN A 74 -15.30 5.90 -6.20
N ALA A 75 -15.76 6.76 -5.29
CA ALA A 75 -15.71 6.49 -3.86
C ALA A 75 -16.63 5.33 -3.46
N MET A 76 -17.83 5.23 -4.02
CA MET A 76 -18.74 4.10 -3.81
C MET A 76 -18.16 2.78 -4.32
N TYR A 77 -17.51 2.79 -5.49
CA TYR A 77 -16.84 1.59 -6.00
C TYR A 77 -15.72 1.11 -5.05
N LEU A 78 -14.89 2.04 -4.58
CA LEU A 78 -13.79 1.72 -3.66
C LEU A 78 -14.29 1.21 -2.31
N GLU A 79 -15.38 1.78 -1.78
CA GLU A 79 -16.04 1.33 -0.55
C GLU A 79 -16.58 -0.10 -0.72
N HIS A 80 -17.34 -0.37 -1.78
CA HIS A 80 -17.89 -1.70 -2.03
C HIS A 80 -16.80 -2.76 -2.19
N GLU A 81 -15.72 -2.46 -2.92
CA GLU A 81 -14.59 -3.36 -3.07
C GLU A 81 -13.84 -3.55 -1.73
N GLY A 82 -13.69 -2.49 -0.95
CA GLY A 82 -13.08 -2.50 0.37
C GLY A 82 -13.82 -3.40 1.37
N GLU A 83 -15.13 -3.22 1.47
CA GLU A 83 -16.00 -4.05 2.31
C GLU A 83 -15.95 -5.52 1.91
N ALA A 84 -16.04 -5.81 0.60
CA ALA A 84 -15.96 -7.16 0.08
C ALA A 84 -14.62 -7.83 0.44
N LEU A 85 -13.50 -7.13 0.28
CA LEU A 85 -12.17 -7.65 0.64
C LEU A 85 -12.08 -7.95 2.15
N CYS A 86 -12.56 -7.04 2.99
CA CYS A 86 -12.55 -7.24 4.43
C CYS A 86 -13.46 -8.39 4.88
N ALA A 87 -14.61 -8.58 4.24
CA ALA A 87 -15.50 -9.70 4.50
C ALA A 87 -14.85 -11.06 4.19
N HIS A 88 -13.96 -11.11 3.19
CA HIS A 88 -13.21 -12.31 2.82
C HIS A 88 -11.86 -12.47 3.56
N GLY A 89 -11.57 -11.62 4.56
CA GLY A 89 -10.33 -11.69 5.33
C GLY A 89 -9.11 -11.06 4.65
N HIS A 90 -9.28 -10.43 3.49
CA HIS A 90 -8.23 -9.65 2.82
C HIS A 90 -8.11 -8.25 3.42
N LEU A 91 -7.77 -8.18 4.70
CA LEU A 91 -7.82 -6.95 5.49
C LEU A 91 -6.93 -5.85 4.92
N ARG A 92 -5.69 -6.17 4.54
CA ARG A 92 -4.73 -5.16 4.06
C ARG A 92 -5.17 -4.49 2.76
N SER A 93 -5.71 -5.26 1.81
CA SER A 93 -6.22 -4.71 0.56
C SER A 93 -7.54 -3.97 0.77
N GLY A 94 -8.44 -4.49 1.61
CA GLY A 94 -9.68 -3.81 1.96
C GLY A 94 -9.43 -2.46 2.65
N ILE A 95 -8.58 -2.41 3.67
CA ILE A 95 -8.14 -1.17 4.32
C ILE A 95 -7.52 -0.21 3.30
N ALA A 96 -6.72 -0.69 2.35
CA ALA A 96 -6.15 0.16 1.32
C ALA A 96 -7.21 0.78 0.40
N GLN A 97 -8.26 0.03 0.02
CA GLN A 97 -9.37 0.55 -0.77
C GLN A 97 -10.17 1.61 -0.01
N GLU A 98 -10.54 1.32 1.23
CA GLU A 98 -11.27 2.25 2.10
C GLU A 98 -10.48 3.56 2.33
N ARG A 99 -9.16 3.47 2.50
CA ARG A 99 -8.29 4.66 2.60
C ARG A 99 -8.30 5.47 1.31
N ARG A 100 -8.29 4.82 0.15
CA ARG A 100 -8.40 5.50 -1.15
C ARG A 100 -9.75 6.19 -1.29
N ALA A 101 -10.84 5.54 -0.88
CA ALA A 101 -12.18 6.13 -0.89
C ALA A 101 -12.21 7.44 -0.08
N LEU A 102 -11.65 7.43 1.13
CA LEU A 102 -11.52 8.66 1.94
C LEU A 102 -10.70 9.74 1.25
N VAL A 103 -9.59 9.40 0.60
CA VAL A 103 -8.76 10.38 -0.12
C VAL A 103 -9.54 11.02 -1.27
N VAL A 104 -10.29 10.23 -2.04
CA VAL A 104 -11.15 10.72 -3.13
C VAL A 104 -12.20 11.72 -2.60
N LEU A 105 -12.82 11.42 -1.46
CA LEU A 105 -13.88 12.25 -0.87
C LEU A 105 -13.39 13.50 -0.14
N THR A 106 -12.13 13.53 0.28
CA THR A 106 -11.58 14.64 1.09
C THR A 106 -10.70 15.59 0.29
N ARG A 107 -10.27 15.20 -0.90
CA ARG A 107 -9.50 16.07 -1.82
C ARG A 107 -10.35 16.69 -2.94
N SER A 108 -11.62 16.31 -3.03
CA SER A 108 -12.61 16.86 -3.96
C SER A 108 -13.23 18.15 -3.42
#